data_AF-A0A0S8DME0-F1
#
_entry.id   AF-A0A0S8DME0-F1
#
_cell.length_a   1.000
_cell.length_b   1.000
_cell.length_c   1.000
_cell.angle_alpha   90.00
_cell.angle_beta   90.00
_cell.angle_gamma   90.00
#
_symmetry.space_group_name_H-M   'P 1'
#
loop_
_entity.id
_entity.type
_entity.pdbx_description
1 polymer ?
#
loop_
_entity_poly.entity_id
_entity_poly.type
_entity_poly.pdbx_seq_one_letter_code
_entity_poly.pdbx_strand_id
1 'polypeptide(L)'
;MDVMFVQDITGDSVMLRWDARNLILEVAKSDISGEVALGSFVEVTADGGLAVSSATWTREEVLEVERRAAEMKEALGWADG
;
A
#
# COMPACT_ATOMS: atom_id res chain seq x y z
N MET A 1 -2.88 -4.62 7.38
CA MET A 1 -1.64 -4.50 6.59
C MET A 1 -1.93 -3.48 5.52
N ASP A 2 -1.30 -2.33 5.62
CA ASP A 2 -1.55 -1.18 4.76
C ASP A 2 -0.49 -1.21 3.66
N VAL A 3 -0.93 -1.41 2.42
CA VAL A 3 -0.06 -1.53 1.25
C VAL A 3 -0.32 -0.37 0.31
N MET A 4 0.75 0.25 -0.14
CA MET A 4 0.74 1.38 -1.06
C MET A 4 1.44 0.97 -2.35
N PHE A 5 1.03 1.52 -3.47
CA PHE A 5 1.68 1.27 -4.75
C PHE A 5 2.49 2.48 -5.21
N VAL A 6 3.62 2.22 -5.83
CA VAL A 6 4.46 3.27 -6.42
C VAL A 6 3.80 3.76 -7.71
N GLN A 7 3.19 4.94 -7.65
CA GLN A 7 2.49 5.56 -8.76
C GLN A 7 3.44 6.30 -9.69
N ASP A 8 4.37 7.06 -9.11
CA ASP A 8 5.36 7.85 -9.85
C ASP A 8 6.69 7.91 -9.10
N ILE A 9 7.77 8.11 -9.84
CA ILE A 9 9.11 8.30 -9.29
C ILE A 9 9.73 9.52 -9.98
N THR A 10 9.89 10.61 -9.21
CA THR A 10 10.46 11.86 -9.71
C THR A 10 11.72 12.21 -8.93
N GLY A 11 12.89 12.09 -9.57
CA GLY A 11 14.17 12.40 -8.93
C GLY A 11 14.46 11.51 -7.72
N ASP A 12 14.56 12.10 -6.53
CA ASP A 12 14.71 11.39 -5.25
C ASP A 12 13.39 11.13 -4.52
N SER A 13 12.26 11.60 -5.08
CA SER A 13 10.93 11.43 -4.48
C SER A 13 10.18 10.28 -5.14
N VAL A 14 9.31 9.65 -4.35
CA VAL A 14 8.41 8.56 -4.75
C VAL A 14 6.99 8.95 -4.36
N MET A 15 6.08 8.92 -5.33
CA MET A 15 4.65 9.07 -5.07
C MET A 15 4.06 7.69 -4.82
N LEU A 16 3.69 7.45 -3.57
CA LEU A 16 2.98 6.26 -3.13
C LEU A 16 1.49 6.56 -3.10
N ARG A 17 0.70 5.74 -3.79
CA ARG A 17 -0.76 5.85 -3.76
C ARG A 17 -1.35 4.72 -2.95
N TRP A 18 -2.27 5.09 -2.08
CA TRP A 18 -3.07 4.21 -1.28
C TRP A 18 -4.51 4.24 -1.78
N ASP A 19 -4.89 3.22 -2.55
CA ASP A 19 -6.21 3.15 -3.19
C ASP A 19 -7.36 3.08 -2.17
N ALA A 20 -7.30 2.24 -1.11
CA ALA A 20 -8.37 2.18 -0.10
C ALA A 20 -8.70 3.52 0.57
N ARG A 21 -7.72 4.43 0.68
CA ARG A 21 -7.93 5.74 1.32
C ARG A 21 -7.99 6.89 0.33
N ASN A 22 -7.88 6.61 -0.97
CA ASN A 22 -7.72 7.61 -2.02
C ASN A 22 -6.68 8.68 -1.64
N LEU A 23 -5.56 8.23 -1.08
CA LEU A 23 -4.50 9.09 -0.55
C LEU A 23 -3.24 8.92 -1.40
N ILE A 24 -2.53 10.02 -1.64
CA ILE A 24 -1.22 10.03 -2.29
C ILE A 24 -0.23 10.63 -1.30
N LEU A 25 0.89 9.94 -1.11
CA LEU A 25 1.99 10.30 -0.22
C LEU A 25 3.24 10.49 -1.06
N GLU A 26 3.93 11.61 -0.85
CA GLU A 26 5.27 11.82 -1.41
C GLU A 26 6.29 11.51 -0.31
N VAL A 27 7.21 10.60 -0.58
CA VAL A 27 8.28 10.19 0.35
C VAL A 27 9.61 10.16 -0.38
N ALA A 28 10.73 10.34 0.33
CA ALA A 28 12.04 10.20 -0.30
C ALA A 28 12.34 8.72 -0.56
N LYS A 29 13.04 8.43 -1.65
CA LYS A 29 13.53 7.07 -1.96
C LYS A 29 14.35 6.49 -0.83
N SER A 30 15.14 7.34 -0.17
CA SER A 30 16.01 6.96 0.94
C SER A 30 15.25 6.49 2.18
N ASP A 31 13.97 6.87 2.33
CA ASP A 31 13.10 6.42 3.42
C ASP A 31 12.49 5.04 3.17
N ILE A 32 12.58 4.52 1.94
CA ILE A 32 12.04 3.22 1.55
C ILE A 32 13.18 2.20 1.52
N SER A 33 13.11 1.20 2.39
CA SER A 33 14.05 0.08 2.37
C SER A 33 13.78 -0.84 1.18
N GLY A 34 14.75 -0.94 0.26
CA GLY A 34 14.71 -1.82 -0.90
C GLY A 34 14.82 -1.09 -2.23
N GLU A 35 14.81 -1.84 -3.33
CA GLU A 35 14.84 -1.26 -4.68
C GLU A 35 13.43 -0.86 -5.11
N VAL A 36 13.16 0.45 -5.12
CA VAL A 36 11.87 1.00 -5.53
C VAL A 36 11.79 1.13 -7.04
N ALA A 37 10.74 0.57 -7.65
CA ALA A 37 10.46 0.69 -9.07
C ALA A 37 8.99 1.09 -9.29
N LEU A 38 8.69 1.62 -10.48
CA LEU A 38 7.31 1.92 -10.86
C LEU A 38 6.49 0.63 -10.85
N GLY A 39 5.32 0.67 -10.20
CA GLY A 39 4.47 -0.51 -10.02
C GLY A 39 4.90 -1.45 -8.89
N SER A 40 5.99 -1.15 -8.17
CA SER A 40 6.31 -1.85 -6.92
C SER A 40 5.29 -1.54 -5.83
N PHE A 41 5.14 -2.47 -4.91
CA PHE A 41 4.35 -2.29 -3.70
C PHE A 41 5.26 -1.92 -2.55
N VAL A 42 4.80 -1.01 -1.71
CA VAL A 42 5.47 -0.58 -0.49
C VAL A 42 4.55 -0.90 0.68
N GLU A 43 5.09 -1.60 1.66
CA GLU A 43 4.40 -1.95 2.89
C GLU A 43 4.96 -1.15 4.07
N VAL A 44 4.08 -0.85 5.02
CA VAL A 44 4.49 -0.30 6.31
C VAL A 44 4.91 -1.46 7.20
N THR A 45 6.18 -1.49 7.58
CA THR A 45 6.75 -2.50 8.47
C THR A 45 6.23 -2.34 9.90
N ALA A 46 6.38 -3.37 10.74
CA ALA A 46 5.94 -3.33 12.14
C ALA A 46 6.59 -2.22 12.98
N ASP A 47 7.76 -1.74 12.57
CA ASP A 47 8.49 -0.62 13.19
C ASP A 47 7.99 0.75 12.71
N GLY A 48 7.06 0.79 11.74
CA GLY A 48 6.54 2.00 11.12
C GLY A 48 7.37 2.51 9.94
N GLY A 49 8.46 1.83 9.58
CA GLY A 49 9.26 2.15 8.39
C GLY A 49 8.61 1.67 7.09
N LEU A 50 9.07 2.19 5.95
CA LEU A 50 8.61 1.81 4.62
C LEU A 50 9.57 0.80 4.00
N ALA A 51 9.04 -0.29 3.45
CA ALA A 51 9.85 -1.26 2.72
C ALA A 51 9.16 -1.67 1.43
N VAL A 52 9.96 -1.90 0.38
CA VAL A 52 9.44 -2.50 -0.85
C VAL A 52 9.00 -3.93 -0.53
N SER A 53 7.73 -4.21 -0.78
CA SER A 53 7.19 -5.54 -0.57
C SER A 53 7.86 -6.52 -1.54
N SER A 54 8.41 -7.59 -1.00
CA SER A 54 8.97 -8.67 -1.81
C SER A 54 7.88 -9.50 -2.50
N ALA A 55 6.61 -9.27 -2.17
CA ALA A 55 5.50 -9.96 -2.77
C ALA A 55 5.08 -9.25 -4.06
N THR A 56 5.15 -9.96 -5.19
CA THR A 56 4.66 -9.47 -6.47
C THR A 56 3.14 -9.56 -6.47
N TRP A 57 2.47 -8.52 -5.99
CA TRP A 57 1.01 -8.46 -6.05
C TRP A 57 0.60 -7.91 -7.42
N THR A 58 -0.46 -8.45 -8.01
CA THR A 58 -1.11 -7.75 -9.12
C THR A 58 -2.11 -6.77 -8.55
N ARG A 59 -2.43 -5.71 -9.29
CA ARG A 59 -3.45 -4.74 -8.86
C ARG A 59 -4.81 -5.42 -8.60
N GLU A 60 -5.10 -6.50 -9.31
CA GLU A 60 -6.30 -7.33 -9.10
C GLU A 60 -6.26 -8.06 -7.75
N GLU A 61 -5.11 -8.65 -7.38
CA GLU A 61 -4.92 -9.29 -6.07
C GLU A 61 -5.08 -8.28 -4.93
N VAL A 62 -4.52 -7.07 -5.08
CA VAL A 62 -4.67 -6.00 -4.07
C VAL A 62 -6.13 -5.60 -3.90
N LEU A 63 -6.84 -5.38 -5.01
CA LEU A 63 -8.27 -5.06 -4.98
C LEU A 63 -9.10 -6.19 -4.35
N GLU A 64 -8.74 -7.45 -4.60
CA GLU A 64 -9.40 -8.59 -3.96
C GLU A 64 -9.13 -8.64 -2.45
N VAL A 65 -7.88 -8.41 -2.02
CA VAL A 65 -7.53 -8.36 -0.59
C VAL A 65 -8.24 -7.19 0.10
N GLU A 66 -8.28 -6.01 -0.51
CA GLU A 66 -9.00 -4.84 0.03
C GLU A 66 -10.52 -5.09 0.09
N ARG A 67 -11.09 -5.70 -0.94
CA ARG A 67 -12.51 -6.08 -0.97
C ARG A 67 -12.82 -7.10 0.12
N ARG A 68 -12.02 -8.15 0.26
CA ARG A 68 -12.20 -9.16 1.31
C ARG A 68 -11.98 -8.58 2.70
N ALA A 69 -11.04 -7.66 2.86
CA ALA A 69 -10.83 -6.93 4.12
C ALA A 69 -12.02 -6.01 4.43
N ALA A 70 -12.62 -5.37 3.43
CA ALA A 70 -13.84 -4.59 3.57
C ALA A 70 -15.04 -5.48 3.94
N GLU A 71 -15.25 -6.59 3.23
CA GLU A 71 -16.30 -7.58 3.54
C GLU A 71 -16.10 -8.21 4.93
N MET A 72 -14.85 -8.51 5.32
CA MET A 72 -14.55 -8.99 6.67
C MET A 72 -14.76 -7.89 7.71
N LYS A 73 -14.48 -6.62 7.40
CA LYS A 73 -14.75 -5.50 8.29
C LYS A 73 -16.25 -5.24 8.41
N GLU A 74 -17.03 -5.44 7.35
CA GLU A 74 -18.51 -5.42 7.39
C GLU A 74 -19.04 -6.62 8.19
N ALA A 75 -18.47 -7.81 8.01
CA ALA A 75 -18.85 -9.00 8.76
C ALA A 75 -18.45 -8.95 10.25
N LEU A 76 -17.33 -8.29 10.58
CA LEU A 76 -16.80 -8.15 11.93
C LEU A 76 -17.28 -6.84 12.61
N GLY A 77 -17.81 -5.90 11.83
CA GLY A 77 -18.36 -4.61 12.23
C GLY A 77 -19.88 -4.61 12.15
N TRP A 78 -20.49 -5.34 13.08
CA TRP A 78 -21.69 -4.93 13.82
C TRP A 78 -22.90 -4.64 12.92
N ALA A 79 -23.85 -5.56 12.96
CA ALA A 79 -25.26 -5.18 12.92
C ALA A 79 -25.48 -4.11 14.00
N ASP A 80 -25.29 -2.84 13.64
CA ASP A 80 -25.83 -1.72 14.40
C ASP A 80 -27.34 -1.90 14.30
N GLY A 81 -27.96 -2.19 15.44
CA GLY A 81 -29.40 -2.40 15.58
C GLY A 81 -30.21 -1.12 15.52
#